data_AF-A0A1Y3B8U6-F1
#
_entry.id   AF-A0A1Y3B8U6-F1
#
_cell.length_a   1.000
_cell.length_b   1.000
_cell.length_c   1.000
_cell.angle_alpha   90.00
_cell.angle_beta   90.00
_cell.angle_gamma   90.00
#
_symmetry.space_group_name_H-M   'P 1'
#
loop_
_entity.id
_entity.type
_entity.pdbx_description
1 polymer ?
#
loop_
_entity_poly.entity_id
_entity_poly.type
_entity_poly.pdbx_seq_one_letter_code
_entity_poly.pdbx_strand_id
1 'polypeptide(L)'
;MPRYAVFGSTITLANKMEFAGPHGMVHISEVTKNYLKKDKYYFVEANVQHLFDFPTYIVSKLYEEYHEDYLVVENNLNMSGGLFKSPSQSPISKAKNMKDNSKMINFST
;
A
#
# COMPACT_ATOMS: atom_id res chain seq x y z
N MET A 1 -7.59 -7.28 -23.96
CA MET A 1 -8.55 -6.80 -22.95
C MET A 1 -8.31 -5.32 -22.69
N PRO A 2 -9.35 -4.47 -22.64
CA PRO A 2 -9.17 -3.05 -22.34
C PRO A 2 -8.76 -2.84 -20.87
N ARG A 3 -7.91 -1.83 -20.62
CA ARG A 3 -7.51 -1.40 -19.28
C ARG A 3 -7.96 0.05 -19.10
N TYR A 4 -8.73 0.30 -18.05
CA TYR A 4 -9.13 1.66 -17.66
C TYR A 4 -8.06 2.26 -16.75
N ALA A 5 -7.70 3.51 -17.02
CA ALA A 5 -6.76 4.26 -16.23
C ALA A 5 -7.25 5.71 -16.12
N VAL A 6 -7.08 6.30 -14.93
CA VAL A 6 -7.41 7.70 -14.67
C VAL A 6 -6.10 8.49 -14.67
N PHE A 7 -6.12 9.67 -15.27
CA PHE A 7 -4.95 10.55 -15.39
C PHE A 7 -5.33 11.98 -14.97
N GLY A 8 -4.35 12.75 -14.50
CA GLY A 8 -4.55 14.15 -14.14
C GLY A 8 -3.65 14.61 -12.99
N SER A 9 -3.56 15.93 -12.82
CA SER A 9 -2.75 16.56 -11.78
C SER A 9 -3.21 16.20 -10.37
N THR A 10 -4.52 16.03 -10.16
CA THR A 10 -5.08 15.60 -8.88
C THR A 10 -4.60 14.21 -8.46
N ILE A 11 -4.38 13.32 -9.42
CA ILE A 11 -3.86 11.96 -9.18
C ILE A 11 -2.38 12.01 -8.85
N THR A 12 -1.61 12.79 -9.62
CA THR A 12 -0.19 13.02 -9.30
C THR A 12 -0.03 13.62 -7.91
N LEU A 13 -0.91 14.55 -7.53
CA LEU A 13 -0.92 15.12 -6.19
C LEU A 13 -1.26 14.08 -5.14
N ALA A 14 -2.32 13.29 -5.32
CA ALA A 14 -2.71 12.23 -4.39
C ALA A 14 -1.56 11.22 -4.17
N ASN A 15 -0.89 10.79 -5.25
CA ASN A 15 0.28 9.91 -5.17
C ASN A 15 1.42 10.55 -4.36
N LYS A 16 1.64 11.85 -4.52
CA LYS A 16 2.66 12.58 -3.75
C LYS A 16 2.28 12.68 -2.26
N MET A 17 1.01 12.86 -1.95
CA MET A 17 0.51 12.89 -0.57
C MET A 17 0.59 11.52 0.11
N GLU A 18 0.31 10.44 -0.62
CA GLU A 18 0.49 9.06 -0.15
C GLU A 18 1.98 8.77 0.13
N PHE A 19 2.86 9.13 -0.79
CA PHE A 19 4.31 8.94 -0.62
C PHE A 19 4.89 9.73 0.56
N ALA A 20 4.43 10.97 0.77
CA ALA A 20 4.91 11.84 1.85
C ALA A 20 4.25 11.55 3.21
N GLY A 21 3.16 10.79 3.23
CA GLY A 21 2.36 10.54 4.41
C GLY A 21 3.01 9.53 5.36
N PRO A 22 2.89 9.71 6.69
CA PRO A 22 3.30 8.69 7.65
C PRO A 22 2.42 7.44 7.53
N HIS A 23 3.03 6.27 7.73
CA HIS A 23 2.33 4.98 7.64
C HIS A 23 1.20 4.88 8.67
N GLY A 24 0.07 4.31 8.26
CA GLY A 24 -1.09 4.10 9.14
C GLY A 24 -1.88 5.39 9.46
N MET A 25 -1.53 6.51 8.83
CA MET A 25 -2.24 7.78 8.96
C MET A 25 -2.83 8.21 7.62
N VAL A 26 -3.82 9.10 7.68
CA VAL A 26 -4.45 9.66 6.47
C VAL A 26 -3.95 11.08 6.27
N HIS A 27 -3.22 11.29 5.17
CA HIS A 27 -2.69 12.59 4.77
C HIS A 27 -3.65 13.26 3.77
N ILE A 28 -4.04 14.50 4.05
CA ILE A 28 -5.03 15.26 3.27
C ILE A 28 -4.54 16.65 2.91
N SER A 29 -5.04 17.17 1.79
CA SER A 29 -4.79 18.55 1.35
C SER A 29 -5.66 19.54 2.12
N GLU A 30 -5.28 20.82 2.08
CA GLU A 30 -6.09 21.92 2.62
C GLU A 30 -7.51 21.94 2.06
N VAL A 31 -7.65 21.72 0.75
CA VAL A 31 -8.96 21.69 0.08
C VAL A 31 -9.82 20.59 0.70
N THR A 32 -9.29 19.38 0.87
CA THR A 32 -10.02 18.27 1.49
C THR A 32 -10.44 18.58 2.92
N LYS A 33 -9.58 19.22 3.72
CA LYS A 33 -9.91 19.65 5.09
C LYS A 33 -11.12 20.58 5.13
N ASN A 34 -11.27 21.47 4.15
CA ASN A 34 -12.41 22.40 4.10
C ASN A 34 -13.75 21.72 3.82
N TYR A 35 -13.74 20.54 3.18
CA TYR A 35 -14.94 19.74 2.95
C TYR A 35 -15.26 18.75 4.08
N LEU A 36 -14.30 18.45 4.95
CA LEU A 36 -14.50 17.55 6.08
C LEU A 36 -15.18 18.26 7.25
N LYS A 37 -16.14 17.58 7.89
CA LYS A 37 -16.86 18.15 9.02
C LYS A 37 -15.97 18.21 10.27
N LYS A 38 -15.73 19.41 10.78
CA LYS A 38 -14.77 19.67 11.88
C LYS A 38 -15.19 19.08 13.23
N ASP A 39 -16.47 18.75 13.38
CA ASP A 39 -17.07 18.11 14.55
C ASP A 39 -16.73 16.61 14.67
N LYS A 40 -16.24 15.98 13.60
CA LYS A 40 -15.93 14.54 13.55
C LYS A 40 -14.44 14.21 13.47
N TYR A 41 -13.63 15.18 13.08
CA TYR A 41 -12.23 14.97 12.74
C TYR A 41 -11.33 16.00 13.40
N TYR A 42 -10.18 15.54 13.86
CA TYR A 42 -9.07 16.37 14.29
C TYR A 42 -8.02 16.44 13.20
N PHE A 43 -7.43 17.62 13.01
CA PHE A 43 -6.46 17.90 11.95
C PHE A 43 -5.16 18.41 12.56
N VAL A 44 -4.06 17.75 12.23
CA VAL A 44 -2.69 18.18 12.59
C VAL A 44 -1.99 18.63 11.32
N GLU A 45 -1.34 19.79 11.34
CA GLU A 45 -0.55 20.24 10.19
C GLU A 45 0.66 19.31 9.98
N ALA A 46 0.85 18.86 8.74
CA ALA A 46 1.96 17.99 8.38
C ALA A 46 3.20 18.84 8.08
N ASN A 47 4.33 18.51 8.72
CA ASN A 47 5.60 19.24 8.56
C ASN A 47 6.34 18.80 7.28
N VAL A 48 5.75 19.09 6.12
CA VAL A 48 6.26 18.70 4.79
C VAL A 48 6.24 19.87 3.80
N GLN A 49 6.46 21.09 4.29
CA GLN A 49 6.40 22.33 3.47
C GLN A 49 7.39 22.34 2.29
N HIS A 50 8.49 21.58 2.37
CA HIS A 50 9.43 21.46 1.26
C HIS A 50 8.90 20.64 0.07
N LEU A 51 7.83 19.87 0.25
CA LEU A 51 7.19 19.09 -0.82
C LEU A 51 5.98 19.79 -1.41
N PHE A 52 5.32 20.69 -0.68
CA PHE A 52 4.04 21.25 -1.09
C PHE A 52 4.06 22.76 -0.92
N ASP A 53 3.61 23.49 -1.95
CA ASP A 53 3.49 24.95 -1.91
C ASP A 53 2.27 25.44 -1.10
N PHE A 54 1.59 24.53 -0.42
CA PHE A 54 0.36 24.75 0.33
C PHE A 54 0.34 23.86 1.59
N PRO A 55 -0.40 24.25 2.63
CA PRO A 55 -0.45 23.48 3.87
C PRO A 55 -1.17 22.14 3.68
N THR A 56 -0.66 21.11 4.35
CA THR A 56 -1.26 19.77 4.35
C THR A 56 -1.47 19.28 5.77
N TYR A 57 -2.34 18.28 5.94
CA TYR A 57 -2.81 17.87 7.26
C TYR A 57 -2.87 16.35 7.39
N ILE A 58 -2.56 15.85 8.58
CA ILE A 58 -2.91 14.49 8.99
C ILE A 58 -4.26 14.54 9.69
N VAL A 59 -5.18 13.67 9.27
CA VAL A 59 -6.53 13.58 9.83
C VAL A 59 -6.69 12.34 10.71
N SER A 60 -7.29 12.54 11.88
CA SER A 60 -7.69 11.49 12.80
C SER A 60 -9.15 11.67 13.19
N LYS A 61 -9.88 10.56 13.35
CA LYS A 61 -11.26 10.59 13.85
C LYS A 61 -11.26 11.05 15.30
N LEU A 62 -12.19 11.92 15.67
CA LEU A 62 -12.50 12.17 17.08
C LEU A 62 -13.17 10.89 17.62
N TYR A 63 -12.77 10.43 18.81
CA TYR A 63 -13.36 9.22 19.41
C TYR A 63 -14.89 9.30 19.35
N GLU A 64 -15.50 8.36 18.63
CA GLU A 64 -16.90 8.00 18.84
C GLU A 64 -16.86 6.75 19.72
N GLU A 65 -17.74 6.69 20.71
CA GLU A 65 -17.95 5.49 21.53
C GLU A 65 -18.19 4.29 20.60
N TYR A 66 -17.37 3.24 20.74
CA TYR A 66 -17.51 2.04 19.92
C TYR A 66 -18.86 1.40 20.23
N HIS A 67 -19.84 1.56 19.34
CA HIS A 67 -21.01 0.69 19.34
C HIS A 67 -20.59 -0.65 18.73
N GLU A 68 -20.43 -1.65 19.59
CA GLU A 68 -20.08 -3.06 19.29
C GLU A 68 -21.05 -3.76 18.32
N ASP A 69 -22.17 -3.13 17.95
CA ASP A 69 -23.28 -3.77 17.24
C ASP A 69 -22.99 -4.14 15.76
N TYR A 70 -21.82 -3.78 15.21
CA TYR A 70 -21.46 -4.01 13.80
C TYR A 70 -20.29 -4.98 13.57
N LEU A 71 -19.80 -5.68 14.60
CA LEU A 71 -18.73 -6.70 14.45
C LEU A 71 -19.22 -8.15 14.49
N VAL A 72 -20.44 -8.44 14.03
CA VAL A 72 -20.79 -9.82 13.62
C VAL A 72 -20.33 -10.05 12.18
N VAL A 73 -19.01 -10.14 11.99
CA VAL A 73 -18.48 -10.95 10.89
C VAL A 73 -18.52 -12.37 11.43
N GLU A 74 -19.45 -13.20 10.96
CA GLU A 74 -19.39 -14.61 11.27
C GLU A 74 -18.02 -15.15 10.82
N ASN A 75 -17.18 -15.45 11.81
CA ASN A 75 -15.91 -16.12 11.64
C ASN A 75 -16.18 -17.58 11.23
N ASN A 76 -16.60 -17.77 9.98
CA ASN A 76 -16.48 -19.07 9.33
C ASN A 76 -15.04 -19.24 8.85
N LEU A 77 -14.10 -19.35 9.80
CA LEU A 77 -12.72 -19.77 9.56
C LEU A 77 -12.67 -21.26 9.23
N ASN A 78 -13.23 -21.64 8.08
CA ASN A 78 -12.73 -22.77 7.32
C ASN A 78 -11.68 -22.24 6.33
N MET A 79 -10.45 -22.12 6.82
CA MET A 79 -9.25 -21.80 6.03
C MET A 79 -8.87 -22.98 5.12
N SER A 80 -9.64 -23.22 4.04
CA SER A 80 -9.25 -24.17 2.98
C SER A 80 -9.43 -23.65 1.55
N GLY A 81 -9.74 -22.37 1.33
CA GLY A 81 -9.96 -21.88 -0.04
C GLY A 81 -10.02 -20.37 -0.22
N GLY A 82 -9.00 -19.63 0.20
CA GLY A 82 -8.91 -18.20 -0.08
C GLY A 82 -8.91 -17.90 -1.59
N LEU A 83 -9.96 -17.21 -2.07
CA LEU A 83 -10.15 -16.75 -3.46
C LEU A 83 -9.37 -15.46 -3.76
N PHE A 84 -8.21 -15.27 -3.12
CA PHE A 84 -7.33 -14.13 -3.36
C PHE A 84 -5.91 -14.67 -3.53
N LYS A 85 -5.55 -15.01 -4.76
CA LYS A 85 -4.16 -15.33 -5.14
C LYS A 85 -3.56 -14.05 -5.71
N SER A 86 -2.62 -13.44 -4.98
CA SER A 86 -1.78 -12.38 -5.53
C SER A 86 -1.17 -12.86 -6.85
N PRO A 87 -1.11 -12.04 -7.92
CA PRO A 87 -0.45 -12.44 -9.15
C PRO A 87 0.99 -12.86 -8.86
N SER A 88 1.32 -14.11 -9.17
CA SER A 88 2.63 -14.69 -8.89
C SER A 88 3.68 -14.17 -9.86
N GLN A 89 4.62 -13.41 -9.30
CA GLN A 89 6.01 -13.14 -9.73
C GLN A 89 6.32 -12.97 -11.23
N SER A 90 6.95 -11.84 -11.53
CA SER A 90 7.68 -11.54 -12.77
C SER A 90 8.64 -12.68 -13.18
N PRO A 91 8.93 -12.87 -14.49
CA PRO A 91 9.70 -14.03 -14.96
C PRO A 91 11.10 -14.10 -14.36
N ILE A 92 11.39 -15.20 -13.65
CA ILE A 92 12.75 -15.55 -13.22
C ILE A 92 13.49 -16.09 -14.45
N SER A 93 14.60 -15.46 -14.83
CA SER A 93 15.48 -15.95 -15.89
C SER A 93 16.01 -17.35 -15.55
N LYS A 94 15.69 -18.36 -16.36
CA LYS A 94 16.24 -19.73 -16.23
C LYS A 94 17.76 -19.68 -16.24
N ALA A 95 18.39 -19.95 -15.10
CA ALA A 95 19.82 -20.24 -15.03
C ALA A 95 20.08 -21.53 -15.82
N LYS A 96 21.02 -21.49 -16.79
CA LYS A 96 21.49 -22.66 -17.53
C LYS A 96 22.17 -23.61 -16.53
N ASN A 97 21.65 -24.83 -16.40
CA ASN A 97 22.30 -25.91 -15.65
C ASN A 97 23.72 -26.14 -16.18
N MET A 98 24.73 -25.91 -15.33
CA MET A 98 26.10 -26.29 -15.55
C MET A 98 26.20 -27.80 -15.26
N LYS A 99 26.65 -28.60 -16.23
CA LYS A 99 26.79 -30.06 -16.07
C LYS A 99 28.09 -30.36 -15.32
N ASP A 100 27.97 -30.96 -14.13
CA ASP A 100 29.07 -31.59 -13.41
C ASP A 100 29.58 -32.80 -14.22
N ASN A 101 30.84 -32.74 -14.65
CA ASN A 101 31.54 -33.88 -15.27
C ASN A 101 32.58 -34.40 -14.28
N SER A 102 32.19 -35.35 -13.42
CA SER A 102 33.13 -36.20 -12.70
C SER A 102 33.47 -37.44 -13.54
N LYS A 103 34.63 -37.42 -14.19
CA LYS A 103 35.32 -38.65 -14.61
C LYS A 103 36.76 -38.61 -14.14
N MET A 104 37.05 -39.50 -13.19
CA MET A 104 38.38 -39.88 -12.76
C MET A 104 39.22 -40.36 -13.95
N ILE A 105 40.47 -39.89 -14.02
CA ILE A 105 41.53 -40.58 -14.76
C ILE A 105 42.76 -40.55 -13.85
N ASN A 106 43.11 -41.71 -13.28
CA ASN A 106 44.40 -41.95 -12.65
C ASN A 106 45.44 -42.13 -13.75
N PHE A 107 46.63 -41.54 -13.61
CA PHE A 107 47.91 -42.20 -13.94
C PHE A 107 49.05 -41.51 -13.19
N SER A 108 49.73 -42.30 -12.36
CA SER A 108 51.05 -42.02 -11.80
C SER A 108 52.10 -42.70 -12.68
N THR A 109 53.13 -41.96 -13.09
CA THR A 109 54.49 -42.43 -13.35
C THR A 109 55.45 -41.31 -12.99
#